data_AF-A0A8I0HAT3-F1
#
_entry.id   AF-A0A8I0HAT3-F1
#
_cell.length_a   1.000
_cell.length_b   1.000
_cell.length_c   1.000
_cell.angle_alpha   90.00
_cell.angle_beta   90.00
_cell.angle_gamma   90.00
#
_symmetry.space_group_name_H-M   'P 1'
#
loop_
_entity.id
_entity.type
_entity.pdbx_description
1 polymer ?
#
loop_
_entity_poly.entity_id
_entity_poly.type
_entity_poly.pdbx_seq_one_letter_code
_entity_poly.pdbx_strand_id
1 'polypeptide(L)' 'MSVEEALPWIKEHREKLLQSIRDGSYEPSPVRRKEIPKPDGGVRKLGIPTVVDRVIQQGIAQKLQNIWEPQF' A
#
# COMPACT_ATOMS: atom_id res chain seq x y z
N MET A 1 8.87 -5.24 7.70
CA MET A 1 8.79 -4.11 8.64
C MET A 1 7.41 -4.07 9.28
N SER A 2 7.34 -3.71 10.56
CA SER A 2 6.12 -3.35 11.26
C SER A 2 5.69 -1.92 10.91
N VAL A 3 4.57 -1.45 11.49
CA VAL A 3 4.09 -0.07 11.27
C VAL A 3 4.98 0.94 11.99
N GLU A 4 5.48 0.59 13.16
CA GLU A 4 6.35 1.41 14.01
C GLU A 4 7.70 1.68 13.32
N GLU A 5 8.21 0.70 12.57
CA GLU A 5 9.46 0.79 11.82
C GLU A 5 9.33 1.60 10.52
N ALA A 6 8.11 1.86 10.05
CA ALA A 6 7.88 2.42 8.73
C ALA A 6 8.35 3.88 8.61
N LEU A 7 8.09 4.71 9.62
CA LEU A 7 8.48 6.12 9.56
C LEU A 7 10.01 6.31 9.57
N PRO A 8 10.79 5.65 10.45
CA PRO A 8 12.25 5.64 10.36
C PRO A 8 12.76 5.18 8.99
N TRP A 9 12.23 4.06 8.49
CA TRP A 9 12.66 3.51 7.20
C TRP A 9 12.38 4.47 6.04
N ILE A 10 11.19 5.08 6.01
CA ILE A 10 10.83 6.07 4.98
C ILE A 10 11.77 7.27 5.05
N LYS A 11 12.07 7.80 6.24
CA LYS A 11 12.98 8.95 6.36
C LYS A 11 14.35 8.66 5.77
N GLU A 12 14.86 7.46 5.97
CA GLU A 12 16.16 7.03 5.44
C GLU A 12 16.12 6.75 3.93
N HIS A 13 15.05 6.13 3.42
CA HIS A 13 14.99 5.61 2.05
C HIS A 13 14.19 6.47 1.06
N ARG A 14 13.59 7.58 1.53
CA ARG A 14 12.63 8.41 0.77
C ARG A 14 13.14 8.81 -0.61
N GLU A 15 14.35 9.33 -0.71
CA GLU A 15 14.83 9.90 -1.97
C GLU A 15 14.98 8.81 -3.04
N LYS A 16 15.50 7.63 -2.67
CA LYS A 16 15.60 6.48 -3.57
C LYS A 16 14.22 5.96 -3.97
N LEU A 17 13.29 5.87 -3.02
CA LEU A 17 11.92 5.43 -3.28
C LEU A 17 11.19 6.39 -4.23
N LEU A 18 11.30 7.70 -4.00
CA LEU A 18 10.68 8.69 -4.87
C LEU A 18 11.30 8.70 -6.25
N GLN A 19 12.62 8.50 -6.35
CA GLN A 19 13.31 8.40 -7.63
C GLN A 19 12.78 7.20 -8.45
N SER A 20 12.71 6.01 -7.84
CA SER A 20 12.22 4.81 -8.54
C SER A 20 10.76 4.92 -8.99
N ILE A 21 9.93 5.65 -8.23
CA ILE A 21 8.54 5.92 -8.65
C ILE A 21 8.53 6.86 -9.87
N ARG A 22 9.37 7.90 -9.88
CA ARG A 22 9.41 8.91 -10.96
C ARG A 22 9.97 8.37 -12.27
N ASP A 23 10.98 7.51 -12.20
CA ASP A 23 11.58 6.88 -13.38
C ASP A 23 10.86 5.59 -13.81
N GLY A 24 9.81 5.19 -13.08
CA GLY A 24 8.99 4.03 -13.40
C GLY A 24 9.62 2.68 -13.06
N SER A 25 10.77 2.65 -12.38
CA SER A 25 11.43 1.41 -11.97
C SER A 25 10.90 0.82 -10.65
N TYR A 26 10.00 1.51 -9.95
CA TYR A 26 9.41 1.02 -8.70
C TYR A 26 8.55 -0.23 -8.95
N GLU A 27 8.96 -1.34 -8.36
CA GLU A 27 8.21 -2.59 -8.33
C GLU A 27 7.58 -2.81 -6.94
N PRO A 28 6.25 -2.83 -6.82
CA PRO A 28 5.57 -3.13 -5.56
C PRO A 28 5.91 -4.54 -5.06
N SER A 29 5.99 -4.72 -3.74
CA SER A 29 6.26 -6.05 -3.19
C SER A 29 5.05 -6.99 -3.33
N PRO A 30 5.28 -8.31 -3.50
CA PRO A 30 4.20 -9.30 -3.50
C PRO A 30 3.36 -9.23 -2.23
N VAL A 31 2.02 -9.28 -2.39
CA VAL A 31 1.10 -9.23 -1.24
C VAL A 31 1.14 -10.53 -0.43
N ARG A 32 1.18 -10.42 0.90
CA ARG A 32 1.11 -11.58 1.79
C ARG A 32 -0.32 -12.13 1.85
N ARG A 33 -0.49 -13.44 1.63
CA ARG A 33 -1.78 -14.11 1.78
C ARG A 33 -2.10 -14.36 3.26
N LYS A 34 -3.33 -14.07 3.67
CA LYS A 34 -3.88 -14.43 4.97
C LYS A 34 -5.33 -14.83 4.83
N GLU A 35 -5.71 -15.98 5.36
CA GLU A 35 -7.11 -16.40 5.44
C GLU A 35 -7.69 -15.95 6.78
N ILE A 36 -8.91 -15.42 6.75
CA ILE A 36 -9.70 -15.08 7.94
C ILE A 36 -11.10 -15.67 7.81
N PRO A 37 -11.75 -16.09 8.91
CA PRO A 37 -13.12 -16.58 8.86
C PRO A 37 -14.09 -15.44 8.49
N LYS A 38 -15.14 -15.75 7.73
CA LYS A 38 -16.26 -14.82 7.51
C LYS A 38 -17.36 -15.03 8.56
N PRO A 39 -18.15 -14.00 8.90
CA PRO A 39 -19.26 -14.12 9.85
C PRO A 39 -20.35 -15.13 9.44
N ASP A 40 -20.59 -15.26 8.14
CA ASP A 40 -21.61 -16.10 7.50
C ASP A 40 -21.11 -17.50 7.13
N GLY A 41 -19.86 -17.83 7.50
CA GLY A 41 -19.21 -19.10 7.16
C GLY A 41 -18.26 -19.00 5.97
N GLY A 42 -17.32 -19.94 5.91
CA GLY A 42 -16.23 -19.95 4.93
C GLY A 42 -15.07 -18.99 5.26
N VAL A 43 -14.14 -18.84 4.30
CA VAL A 43 -12.90 -18.08 4.48
C VAL A 43 -12.81 -16.90 3.51
N ARG A 44 -12.25 -15.78 3.98
CA ARG A 44 -11.85 -14.63 3.17
C ARG A 44 -10.33 -14.64 3.01
N LYS A 45 -9.87 -14.66 1.76
CA LYS A 45 -8.46 -14.57 1.40
C LYS A 45 -8.07 -13.08 1.29
N LEU A 46 -7.28 -12.60 2.24
CA LEU A 46 -6.70 -11.25 2.20
C LEU A 46 -5.38 -11.29 1.42
N GLY A 47 -5.14 -10.22 0.64
CA GLY A 47 -3.81 -9.85 0.17
C GLY A 47 -3.34 -8.64 0.97
N ILE A 48 -2.31 -8.80 1.77
CA ILE A 48 -1.81 -7.75 2.67
C ILE A 48 -0.52 -7.19 2.05
N PRO A 49 -0.53 -5.95 1.50
CA PRO A 49 0.68 -5.32 0.98
C PRO A 49 1.66 -4.94 2.10
N THR A 50 2.91 -4.63 1.76
CA THR A 50 3.88 -4.09 2.73
C THR A 50 3.43 -2.72 3.22
N VAL A 51 4.01 -2.23 4.34
CA VAL A 51 3.63 -0.92 4.88
C VAL A 51 3.94 0.20 3.88
N VAL A 52 5.08 0.12 3.19
CA VAL A 52 5.49 1.07 2.15
C VAL A 52 4.49 1.08 1.00
N ASP A 53 4.11 -0.09 0.49
CA ASP A 53 3.16 -0.17 -0.62
C ASP A 53 1.78 0.39 -0.20
N ARG A 54 1.33 0.15 1.04
CA ARG A 54 0.08 0.74 1.54
C ARG A 54 0.14 2.25 1.62
N VAL A 55 1.27 2.85 2.02
CA VAL A 55 1.44 4.31 2.03
C VAL A 55 1.37 4.87 0.61
N ILE A 56 2.01 4.23 -0.36
CA ILE A 56 1.98 4.65 -1.76
C ILE A 56 0.56 4.54 -2.32
N GLN A 57 -0.10 3.40 -2.13
CA GLN A 57 -1.48 3.17 -2.54
C GLN A 57 -2.43 4.21 -1.94
N GLN A 58 -2.27 4.55 -0.65
CA GLN A 58 -3.08 5.58 0.01
C GLN A 58 -2.84 6.98 -0.58
N GLY A 59 -1.59 7.32 -0.90
CA GLY A 59 -1.27 8.59 -1.56
C GLY A 59 -1.90 8.71 -2.95
N ILE A 60 -1.91 7.63 -3.73
CA ILE A 60 -2.61 7.55 -5.02
C ILE A 60 -4.13 7.70 -4.80
N ALA A 61 -4.70 6.95 -3.87
CA ALA A 61 -6.12 6.98 -3.57
C ALA A 61 -6.60 8.38 -3.19
N GLN A 62 -5.86 9.11 -2.35
CA GLN A 62 -6.20 10.50 -1.99
C GLN A 62 -6.27 11.45 -3.18
N LYS A 63 -5.45 11.23 -4.23
CA LYS A 63 -5.51 12.04 -5.46
C LYS A 63 -6.67 11.62 -6.34
N LEU A 64 -6.87 10.32 -6.52
CA LEU A 64 -7.95 9.78 -7.34
C LEU A 64 -9.33 10.07 -6.75
N GLN A 65 -9.47 10.03 -5.43
CA GLN A 65 -10.72 10.28 -4.74
C GLN A 65 -11.29 11.66 -5.10
N ASN A 66 -10.46 12.71 -5.12
CA ASN A 66 -10.90 14.06 -5.51
C ASN A 66 -11.41 14.16 -6.96
N ILE A 67 -10.98 13.25 -7.84
CA ILE A 67 -11.39 13.22 -9.25
C ILE A 67 -12.72 12.46 -9.40
N TRP A 68 -12.87 11.38 -8.65
CA TRP A 68 -13.94 10.41 -8.85
C TRP A 68 -15.14 10.60 -7.93
N GLU A 69 -14.97 11.06 -6.68
CA GLU A 69 -16.11 11.28 -5.76
C GLU A 69 -17.19 12.20 -6.34
N PRO A 70 -16.88 13.30 -7.06
CA PRO A 70 -17.94 14.13 -7.65
C PRO A 70 -18.74 13.45 -8.77
N GLN A 71 -18.31 12.29 -9.26
CA GLN A 71 -18.94 11.53 -10.34
C GLN A 71 -19.80 10.36 -9.84
N PHE A 72 -19.76 10.08 -8.54
CA PHE A 72 -20.55 9.02 -7.86
C PHE A 72 -21.67 9.64 -7.02
#